data_AF-A0A922VHQ3-F1
#
_entry.id   AF-A0A922VHQ3-F1
#
_cell.length_a   1.000
_cell.length_b   1.000
_cell.length_c   1.000
_cell.angle_alpha   90.00
_cell.angle_beta   90.00
_cell.angle_gamma   90.00
#
_symmetry.space_group_name_H-M   'P 1'
#
loop_
_entity.id
_entity.type
_entity.pdbx_description
1 polymer ?
#
loop_
_entity_poly.entity_id
_entity_poly.type
_entity_poly.pdbx_seq_one_letter_code
_entity_poly.pdbx_strand_id
1 'polypeptide(L)'
;PRLLPPSLATPGTAAALSYYDTSPLVKTLDTLVDWDLLNKGPVRLSVGAVDVESGNFRYFDTRSERIDARHIMASGALPPGLPPVEIDGRWWWDGGLVSNTPLTHVLDNQDAPLLAFQVDLFSATANPPRTIMDVMAREMEIRFSSRTRQISDQVIKLRREREAIRKVLAKLPDQLSDDPDVADLAAMAAERPVSLVQLVHRANAWEGGARGYEFSARTMQENWQAGVAAIGHVMTGAELLAHNIADGTTATFDLCASHGLKPGRSRKSRPMETNDVP
;
A
#
# COMPACT_ATOMS: atom_id res chain seq x y z
N PRO A 1 19.36 1.79 -18.54
CA PRO A 1 19.50 3.27 -18.38
C PRO A 1 19.65 3.88 -19.77
N ARG A 2 19.11 5.08 -19.99
CA ARG A 2 19.29 5.78 -21.27
C ARG A 2 20.70 6.39 -21.35
N LEU A 3 21.27 6.43 -22.54
CA LEU A 3 22.62 6.97 -22.77
C LEU A 3 22.67 8.50 -22.62
N LEU A 4 21.62 9.18 -23.10
CA LEU A 4 21.49 10.63 -22.98
C LEU A 4 20.64 10.97 -21.75
N PRO A 5 21.02 12.01 -20.98
CA PRO A 5 20.18 12.50 -19.91
C PRO A 5 18.87 13.10 -20.48
N PRO A 6 17.76 13.07 -19.72
CA PRO A 6 16.47 13.56 -20.21
C PRO A 6 16.49 15.02 -20.69
N SER A 7 17.32 15.86 -20.07
CA SER A 7 17.49 17.27 -20.43
C SER A 7 18.08 17.52 -21.82
N LEU A 8 18.71 16.51 -22.43
CA LEU A 8 19.31 16.58 -23.78
C LEU A 8 18.52 15.79 -24.82
N ALA A 9 17.46 15.09 -24.42
CA ALA A 9 16.62 14.32 -25.32
C ALA A 9 15.57 15.21 -26.01
N THR A 10 15.05 14.75 -27.15
CA THR A 10 14.02 15.46 -27.90
C THR A 10 12.75 15.64 -27.06
N PRO A 11 12.23 16.87 -26.87
CA PRO A 11 11.01 17.12 -26.11
C PRO A 11 9.83 16.28 -26.59
N GLY A 12 9.00 15.82 -25.65
CA GLY A 12 7.83 14.98 -25.95
C GLY A 12 8.12 13.49 -26.16
N THR A 13 9.39 13.07 -26.14
CA THR A 13 9.75 11.64 -26.22
C THR A 13 9.86 11.00 -24.84
N ALA A 14 9.67 9.68 -24.75
CA ALA A 14 9.92 8.93 -23.51
C ALA A 14 11.35 9.13 -22.97
N ALA A 15 12.33 9.42 -23.85
CA ALA A 15 13.70 9.73 -23.46
C ALA A 15 13.84 11.08 -22.75
N ALA A 16 13.00 12.07 -23.08
CA ALA A 16 12.95 13.35 -22.37
C ALA A 16 12.16 13.29 -21.05
N LEU A 17 11.42 12.21 -20.82
CA LEU A 17 10.53 12.06 -19.66
C LEU A 17 11.02 11.06 -18.62
N SER A 18 12.12 10.34 -18.87
CA SER A 18 12.58 9.24 -18.01
C SER A 18 14.06 8.93 -18.12
N TYR A 19 14.64 8.36 -17.07
CA TYR A 19 16.04 7.91 -17.07
C TYR A 19 16.22 6.49 -17.63
N TYR A 20 15.17 5.67 -17.65
CA TYR A 20 15.23 4.27 -18.06
C TYR A 20 14.35 4.00 -19.29
N ASP A 21 14.79 3.05 -20.12
CA ASP A 21 13.94 2.44 -21.14
C ASP A 21 13.36 1.14 -20.58
N THR A 22 12.04 1.10 -20.47
CA THR A 22 11.29 -0.03 -19.93
C THR A 22 10.69 -0.91 -21.01
N SER A 23 10.96 -0.64 -22.30
CA SER A 23 10.48 -1.46 -23.42
C SER A 23 10.82 -2.96 -23.28
N PRO A 24 12.02 -3.36 -22.77
CA PRO A 24 12.33 -4.78 -22.54
C PRO A 24 11.44 -5.47 -21.50
N LEU A 25 10.82 -4.71 -20.59
CA LEU A 25 9.99 -5.26 -19.50
C LEU A 25 8.73 -5.94 -20.03
N VAL A 26 8.16 -5.45 -21.14
CA VAL A 26 6.98 -6.06 -21.78
C VAL A 26 7.25 -7.53 -22.09
N LYS A 27 8.35 -7.80 -22.81
CA LYS A 27 8.72 -9.17 -23.19
C LYS A 27 8.97 -10.06 -21.99
N THR A 28 9.60 -9.52 -20.94
CA THR A 28 9.85 -10.26 -19.70
C THR A 28 8.54 -10.63 -19.01
N LEU A 29 7.60 -9.68 -18.89
CA LEU A 29 6.28 -9.93 -18.31
C LEU A 29 5.51 -10.95 -19.14
N ASP A 30 5.50 -10.83 -20.46
CA ASP A 30 4.84 -11.80 -21.35
C ASP A 30 5.44 -13.21 -21.29
N THR A 31 6.70 -13.33 -20.87
CA THR A 31 7.36 -14.63 -20.68
C THR A 31 7.04 -15.24 -19.31
N LEU A 32 6.87 -14.41 -18.27
CA LEU A 32 6.75 -14.86 -16.89
C LEU A 32 5.31 -14.92 -16.38
N VAL A 33 4.41 -14.15 -16.96
CA VAL A 33 3.02 -14.01 -16.50
C VAL A 33 2.10 -14.82 -17.40
N ASP A 34 1.39 -15.77 -16.81
CA ASP A 34 0.22 -16.37 -17.44
C ASP A 34 -0.96 -15.39 -17.36
N TRP A 35 -1.15 -14.63 -18.44
CA TRP A 35 -2.20 -13.61 -18.52
C TRP A 35 -3.61 -14.19 -18.43
N ASP A 36 -3.83 -15.42 -18.86
CA ASP A 36 -5.16 -16.03 -18.77
C ASP A 36 -5.45 -16.50 -17.34
N LEU A 37 -4.47 -17.08 -16.64
CA LEU A 37 -4.59 -17.38 -15.22
C LEU A 37 -4.80 -16.09 -14.41
N LEU A 38 -4.05 -15.03 -14.70
CA LEU A 38 -4.19 -13.75 -13.99
C LEU A 38 -5.60 -13.14 -14.16
N ASN A 39 -6.16 -13.19 -15.37
CA ASN A 39 -7.44 -12.53 -15.67
C ASN A 39 -8.68 -13.39 -15.39
N LYS A 40 -8.58 -14.71 -15.50
CA LYS A 40 -9.71 -15.64 -15.37
C LYS A 40 -9.60 -16.53 -14.13
N GLY A 41 -8.47 -16.50 -13.45
CA GLY A 41 -8.22 -17.28 -12.26
C GLY A 41 -9.03 -16.82 -11.05
N PRO A 42 -8.97 -17.58 -9.95
CA PRO A 42 -9.76 -17.30 -8.76
C PRO A 42 -9.24 -16.11 -7.94
N VAL A 43 -8.02 -15.64 -8.20
CA VAL A 43 -7.39 -14.54 -7.48
C VAL A 43 -7.64 -13.23 -8.22
N ARG A 44 -8.36 -12.31 -7.57
CA ARG A 44 -8.55 -10.94 -8.07
C ARG A 44 -7.24 -10.16 -7.97
N LEU A 45 -6.90 -9.42 -9.01
CA LEU A 45 -5.81 -8.44 -8.99
C LEU A 45 -6.36 -7.04 -9.27
N SER A 46 -5.91 -6.07 -8.49
CA SER A 46 -6.15 -4.64 -8.71
C SER A 46 -4.82 -3.90 -8.71
N VAL A 47 -4.53 -3.11 -9.75
CA VAL A 47 -3.31 -2.31 -9.86
C VAL A 47 -3.66 -0.84 -10.04
N GLY A 48 -3.03 0.04 -9.25
CA GLY A 48 -3.35 1.46 -9.21
C GLY A 48 -2.42 2.27 -10.11
N ALA A 49 -2.97 3.21 -10.87
CA ALA A 49 -2.20 4.14 -11.69
C ALA A 49 -2.80 5.55 -11.67
N VAL A 50 -1.98 6.54 -11.96
CA VAL A 50 -2.38 7.95 -12.05
C VAL A 50 -2.32 8.39 -13.50
N ASP A 51 -3.42 8.95 -13.98
CA ASP A 51 -3.45 9.59 -15.29
C ASP A 51 -2.59 10.84 -15.29
N VAL A 52 -1.66 10.93 -16.24
CA VAL A 52 -0.65 12.01 -16.29
C VAL A 52 -1.30 13.37 -16.58
N GLU A 53 -2.34 13.42 -17.41
CA GLU A 53 -2.95 14.68 -17.84
C GLU A 53 -3.92 15.22 -16.80
N SER A 54 -4.80 14.36 -16.28
CA SER A 54 -5.84 14.78 -15.35
C SER A 54 -5.42 14.67 -13.88
N GLY A 55 -4.34 13.96 -13.57
CA GLY A 55 -3.93 13.64 -12.19
C GLY A 55 -4.88 12.69 -11.46
N ASN A 56 -5.83 12.07 -12.18
CA ASN A 56 -6.84 11.22 -11.57
C ASN A 56 -6.28 9.82 -11.35
N PHE A 57 -6.52 9.28 -10.16
CA PHE A 57 -6.13 7.93 -9.79
C PHE A 57 -7.23 6.92 -10.15
N ARG A 58 -6.84 5.75 -10.67
CA ARG A 58 -7.73 4.64 -11.02
C ARG A 58 -7.10 3.31 -10.64
N TYR A 59 -7.92 2.35 -10.23
CA TYR A 59 -7.56 0.94 -10.21
C TYR A 59 -7.99 0.27 -11.51
N PHE A 60 -7.06 -0.45 -12.13
CA PHE A 60 -7.37 -1.45 -13.13
C PHE A 60 -7.57 -2.80 -12.43
N ASP A 61 -8.66 -3.49 -12.71
CA ASP A 61 -9.11 -4.63 -11.93
C ASP A 61 -9.55 -5.81 -12.80
N THR A 62 -9.09 -7.01 -12.48
CA THR A 62 -9.44 -8.24 -13.24
C THR A 62 -10.93 -8.57 -13.21
N ARG A 63 -11.72 -8.02 -12.27
CA ARG A 63 -13.18 -8.16 -12.27
C ARG A 63 -13.89 -7.29 -13.31
N SER A 64 -13.28 -6.18 -13.74
CA SER A 64 -13.91 -5.21 -14.65
C SER A 64 -13.27 -5.15 -16.02
N GLU A 65 -12.00 -5.50 -16.15
CA GLU A 65 -11.26 -5.40 -17.42
C GLU A 65 -10.12 -6.41 -17.52
N ARG A 66 -9.61 -6.60 -18.74
CA ARG A 66 -8.45 -7.45 -18.98
C ARG A 66 -7.16 -6.68 -18.71
N ILE A 67 -6.35 -7.21 -17.80
CA ILE A 67 -5.02 -6.75 -17.44
C ILE A 67 -3.96 -7.38 -18.35
N ASP A 68 -2.99 -6.59 -18.76
CA ASP A 68 -1.81 -7.02 -19.52
C ASP A 68 -0.54 -6.32 -18.99
N ALA A 69 0.60 -6.52 -19.68
CA ALA A 69 1.88 -5.94 -19.29
C ALA A 69 1.82 -4.42 -19.07
N ARG A 70 1.02 -3.68 -19.86
CA ARG A 70 0.94 -2.21 -19.80
C ARG A 70 0.40 -1.75 -18.45
N HIS A 71 -0.59 -2.44 -17.92
CA HIS A 71 -1.21 -2.14 -16.62
C HIS A 71 -0.23 -2.34 -15.46
N ILE A 72 0.55 -3.41 -15.50
CA ILE A 72 1.59 -3.68 -14.50
C ILE A 72 2.71 -2.63 -14.59
N MET A 73 3.14 -2.32 -15.81
CA MET A 73 4.16 -1.30 -16.05
C MET A 73 3.69 0.09 -15.61
N ALA A 74 2.45 0.47 -15.91
CA ALA A 74 1.86 1.74 -15.49
C ALA A 74 1.85 1.87 -13.96
N SER A 75 1.40 0.83 -13.27
CA SER A 75 1.33 0.82 -11.80
C SER A 75 2.70 0.91 -11.12
N GLY A 76 3.79 0.56 -11.81
CA GLY A 76 5.17 0.69 -11.32
C GLY A 76 5.98 1.81 -11.97
N ALA A 77 5.38 2.62 -12.84
CA ALA A 77 6.06 3.65 -13.62
C ALA A 77 6.36 4.91 -12.79
N LEU A 78 7.25 4.79 -11.80
CA LEU A 78 7.52 5.86 -10.85
C LEU A 78 8.34 7.00 -11.49
N PRO A 79 7.81 8.24 -11.57
CA PRO A 79 8.55 9.36 -12.11
C PRO A 79 9.58 9.92 -11.10
N PRO A 80 10.69 10.50 -11.58
CA PRO A 80 11.08 10.65 -13.00
C PRO A 80 11.84 9.43 -13.55
N GLY A 81 11.92 8.32 -12.80
CA GLY A 81 12.73 7.16 -13.19
C GLY A 81 12.24 6.51 -14.47
N LEU A 82 10.98 6.08 -14.47
CA LEU A 82 10.37 5.31 -15.56
C LEU A 82 9.42 6.18 -16.41
N PRO A 83 9.32 5.93 -17.72
CA PRO A 83 8.42 6.70 -18.59
C PRO A 83 6.95 6.35 -18.28
N PRO A 84 6.01 7.28 -18.57
CA PRO A 84 4.59 6.94 -18.51
C PRO A 84 4.26 5.86 -19.53
N VAL A 85 3.22 5.07 -19.25
CA VAL A 85 2.74 3.99 -20.11
C VAL A 85 1.40 4.36 -20.73
N GLU A 86 1.28 4.18 -22.04
CA GLU A 86 0.02 4.44 -22.76
C GLU A 86 -0.93 3.24 -22.65
N ILE A 87 -2.14 3.50 -22.18
CA ILE A 87 -3.25 2.54 -22.14
C ILE A 87 -4.48 3.26 -22.68
N ASP A 88 -5.03 2.73 -23.78
CA ASP A 88 -6.24 3.23 -24.43
C ASP A 88 -6.24 4.74 -24.72
N GLY A 89 -5.10 5.23 -25.23
CA GLY A 89 -4.93 6.65 -25.60
C GLY A 89 -4.67 7.60 -24.44
N ARG A 90 -4.51 7.10 -23.21
CA ARG A 90 -4.14 7.89 -22.02
C ARG A 90 -2.80 7.45 -21.46
N TRP A 91 -2.07 8.39 -20.87
CA TRP A 91 -0.76 8.15 -20.28
C TRP A 91 -0.85 7.98 -18.77
N TRP A 92 -0.16 6.95 -18.25
CA TRP A 92 -0.27 6.56 -16.85
C TRP A 92 1.09 6.46 -16.16
N TRP A 93 1.13 6.93 -14.92
CA TRP A 93 2.23 6.76 -13.97
C TRP A 93 1.84 5.90 -12.78
N ASP A 94 2.84 5.57 -11.97
CA ASP A 94 2.72 4.82 -10.74
C ASP A 94 1.61 5.35 -9.81
N GLY A 95 0.74 4.43 -9.38
CA GLY A 95 -0.38 4.72 -8.50
C GLY A 95 0.01 5.24 -7.12
N GLY A 96 1.21 4.89 -6.66
CA GLY A 96 1.79 5.31 -5.40
C GLY A 96 1.83 6.82 -5.24
N LEU A 97 1.93 7.58 -6.35
CA LEU A 97 1.87 9.05 -6.33
C LEU A 97 0.63 9.58 -5.59
N VAL A 98 -0.48 8.84 -5.66
CA VAL A 98 -1.72 9.14 -4.95
C VAL A 98 -1.96 8.18 -3.79
N SER A 99 -1.80 6.87 -4.01
CA SER A 99 -2.08 5.83 -3.02
C SER A 99 -1.10 4.65 -3.12
N ASN A 100 -0.16 4.59 -2.18
CA ASN A 100 0.79 3.47 -2.03
C ASN A 100 0.24 2.31 -1.19
N THR A 101 -0.91 2.48 -0.53
CA THR A 101 -1.54 1.45 0.29
C THR A 101 -3.02 1.36 -0.06
N PRO A 102 -3.43 0.41 -0.91
CA PRO A 102 -4.80 0.28 -1.40
C PRO A 102 -5.76 -0.30 -0.35
N LEU A 103 -5.51 -0.10 0.94
CA LEU A 103 -6.32 -0.70 2.01
C LEU A 103 -7.77 -0.25 1.90
N THR A 104 -8.02 1.05 1.72
CA THR A 104 -9.39 1.57 1.54
C THR A 104 -10.10 0.88 0.37
N HIS A 105 -9.44 0.73 -0.78
CA HIS A 105 -10.02 0.05 -1.93
C HIS A 105 -10.38 -1.41 -1.63
N VAL A 106 -9.49 -2.13 -0.94
CA VAL A 106 -9.74 -3.51 -0.51
C VAL A 106 -10.94 -3.59 0.44
N LEU A 107 -11.05 -2.65 1.39
CA LEU A 107 -12.13 -2.63 2.37
C LEU A 107 -13.48 -2.23 1.77
N ASP A 108 -13.51 -1.26 0.86
CA ASP A 108 -14.72 -0.84 0.16
C ASP A 108 -15.27 -1.94 -0.76
N ASN A 109 -14.41 -2.88 -1.16
CA ASN A 109 -14.75 -4.02 -2.01
C ASN A 109 -14.88 -5.33 -1.23
N GLN A 110 -14.93 -5.28 0.10
CA GLN A 110 -14.92 -6.47 0.95
C GLN A 110 -16.26 -7.23 0.88
N ASP A 111 -16.21 -8.47 0.40
CA ASP A 111 -17.37 -9.37 0.24
C ASP A 111 -17.39 -10.56 1.23
N ALA A 112 -16.41 -10.64 2.13
CA ALA A 112 -16.28 -11.65 3.18
C ALA A 112 -15.39 -11.14 4.33
N PRO A 113 -15.39 -11.75 5.54
CA PRO A 113 -14.35 -11.50 6.54
C PRO A 113 -12.96 -11.63 5.92
N LEU A 114 -12.05 -10.69 6.23
CA LEU A 114 -10.79 -10.55 5.51
C LEU A 114 -9.58 -10.64 6.44
N LEU A 115 -8.56 -11.40 6.02
CA LEU A 115 -7.20 -11.28 6.54
C LEU A 115 -6.37 -10.51 5.51
N ALA A 116 -5.95 -9.29 5.86
CA ALA A 116 -5.19 -8.41 5.00
C ALA A 116 -3.74 -8.34 5.46
N PHE A 117 -2.80 -8.67 4.56
CA PHE A 117 -1.38 -8.44 4.75
C PHE A 117 -0.98 -7.15 4.03
N GLN A 118 -0.65 -6.13 4.80
CA GLN A 118 -0.18 -4.85 4.28
C GLN A 118 1.34 -4.81 4.38
N VAL A 119 2.02 -4.83 3.24
CA VAL A 119 3.48 -4.71 3.16
C VAL A 119 3.83 -3.25 2.90
N ASP A 120 4.59 -2.64 3.81
CA ASP A 120 5.14 -1.29 3.64
C ASP A 120 6.65 -1.37 3.48
N LEU A 121 7.15 -0.98 2.31
CA LEU A 121 8.57 -0.99 2.00
C LEU A 121 9.30 0.28 2.44
N PHE A 122 8.56 1.34 2.81
CA PHE A 122 9.13 2.63 3.19
C PHE A 122 9.17 2.79 4.70
N SER A 123 10.39 2.81 5.25
CA SER A 123 10.58 3.05 6.68
C SER A 123 10.24 4.50 7.07
N ALA A 124 9.37 4.66 8.06
CA ALA A 124 9.08 5.96 8.66
C ALA A 124 10.31 6.56 9.38
N THR A 125 11.30 5.73 9.76
CA THR A 125 12.50 6.14 10.50
C THR A 125 13.77 5.85 9.71
N ALA A 126 14.63 6.85 9.56
CA ALA A 126 15.94 6.73 8.93
C ALA A 126 16.95 7.57 9.71
N ASN A 127 18.24 7.27 9.55
CA ASN A 127 19.31 8.14 10.02
C ASN A 127 19.26 9.49 9.26
N PRO A 128 19.78 10.59 9.85
CA PRO A 128 19.87 11.86 9.15
C PRO A 128 20.62 11.71 7.82
N PRO A 129 20.11 12.29 6.72
CA PRO A 129 20.74 12.17 5.41
C PRO A 129 22.13 12.81 5.41
N ARG A 130 23.08 12.19 4.71
CA ARG A 130 24.47 12.68 4.63
C ARG A 130 24.84 13.16 3.23
N THR A 131 24.11 12.71 2.22
CA THR A 131 24.31 13.05 0.81
C THR A 131 23.02 13.51 0.17
N ILE A 132 23.11 14.15 -1.01
CA ILE A 132 21.92 14.54 -1.78
C ILE A 132 21.07 13.32 -2.19
N MET A 133 21.71 12.18 -2.45
CA MET A 133 20.99 10.93 -2.73
C MET A 133 20.19 10.46 -1.52
N ASP A 134 20.74 10.61 -0.30
CA ASP A 134 20.00 10.28 0.92
C ASP A 134 18.82 11.23 1.13
N VAL A 135 18.96 12.52 0.77
CA VAL A 135 17.85 13.49 0.84
C VAL A 135 16.73 13.10 -0.12
N MET A 136 17.06 12.77 -1.37
CA MET A 136 16.06 12.35 -2.36
C MET A 136 15.36 11.05 -1.95
N ALA A 137 16.13 10.06 -1.48
CA ALA A 137 15.57 8.81 -0.96
C ALA A 137 14.66 9.06 0.26
N ARG A 138 15.07 9.97 1.15
CA ARG A 138 14.30 10.31 2.35
C ARG A 138 13.01 11.05 2.03
N GLU A 139 13.04 11.96 1.06
CA GLU A 139 11.85 12.66 0.57
C GLU A 139 10.81 11.67 0.03
N MET A 140 11.26 10.71 -0.79
CA MET A 140 10.45 9.62 -1.31
C MET A 140 9.84 8.76 -0.20
N GLU A 141 10.65 8.34 0.79
CA GLU A 141 10.18 7.59 1.96
C GLU A 141 9.10 8.33 2.75
N ILE A 142 9.32 9.62 3.05
CA ILE A 142 8.36 10.43 3.80
C ILE A 142 7.05 10.54 3.01
N ARG A 143 7.13 10.83 1.71
CA ARG A 143 5.97 10.98 0.82
C ARG A 143 5.09 9.73 0.82
N PHE A 144 5.69 8.55 0.69
CA PHE A 144 4.94 7.29 0.63
C PHE A 144 4.51 6.77 2.00
N SER A 145 5.41 6.70 2.98
CA SER A 145 5.10 6.17 4.33
C SER A 145 4.08 7.03 5.07
N SER A 146 4.11 8.36 4.89
CA SER A 146 3.13 9.25 5.52
C SER A 146 1.71 8.99 5.02
N ARG A 147 1.54 8.69 3.72
CA ARG A 147 0.23 8.36 3.15
C ARG A 147 -0.27 7.00 3.66
N THR A 148 0.60 5.99 3.70
CA THR A 148 0.29 4.67 4.25
C THR A 148 -0.27 4.76 5.67
N ARG A 149 0.42 5.53 6.54
CA ARG A 149 0.00 5.71 7.93
C ARG A 149 -1.32 6.47 8.02
N GLN A 150 -1.48 7.57 7.30
CA GLN A 150 -2.72 8.36 7.32
C GLN A 150 -3.94 7.52 6.90
N ILE A 151 -3.82 6.73 5.84
CA ILE A 151 -4.89 5.83 5.37
C ILE A 151 -5.22 4.78 6.44
N SER A 152 -4.19 4.15 7.00
CA SER A 152 -4.36 3.13 8.05
C SER A 152 -5.07 3.72 9.29
N ASP A 153 -4.66 4.91 9.74
CA ASP A 153 -5.25 5.60 10.88
C ASP A 153 -6.70 6.00 10.61
N GLN A 154 -7.01 6.47 9.41
CA GLN A 154 -8.36 6.84 9.01
C GLN A 154 -9.29 5.64 8.93
N VAL A 155 -8.82 4.52 8.37
CA VAL A 155 -9.56 3.25 8.38
C VAL A 155 -9.85 2.81 9.82
N ILE A 156 -8.84 2.82 10.71
CA ILE A 156 -9.02 2.44 12.11
C ILE A 156 -10.04 3.36 12.80
N LYS A 157 -9.99 4.67 12.53
CA LYS A 157 -10.94 5.64 13.08
C LYS A 157 -12.37 5.35 12.64
N LEU A 158 -12.61 5.22 11.33
CA LEU A 158 -13.94 4.93 10.77
C LEU A 158 -14.53 3.64 11.35
N ARG A 159 -13.70 2.60 11.51
CA ARG A 159 -14.15 1.34 12.12
C ARG A 159 -14.53 1.50 13.59
N ARG A 160 -13.78 2.29 14.37
CA ARG A 160 -14.16 2.60 15.77
C ARG A 160 -15.48 3.36 15.86
N GLU A 161 -15.71 4.29 14.94
CA GLU A 161 -16.97 5.05 14.86
C GLU A 161 -18.14 4.11 14.54
N ARG A 162 -18.00 3.23 13.55
CA ARG A 162 -19.03 2.25 13.17
C ARG A 162 -19.30 1.22 14.28
N GLU A 163 -18.28 0.77 15.01
CA GLU A 163 -18.44 -0.06 16.20
C GLU A 163 -19.23 0.65 17.30
N ALA A 164 -18.96 1.94 17.54
CA ALA A 164 -19.72 2.73 18.50
C ALA A 164 -21.18 2.88 18.08
N ILE A 165 -21.45 3.11 16.78
CA ILE A 165 -22.80 3.17 16.23
C ILE A 165 -23.52 1.84 16.45
N ARG A 166 -22.91 0.68 16.12
CA ARG A 166 -23.51 -0.64 16.37
C ARG A 166 -23.86 -0.87 17.84
N LYS A 167 -23.00 -0.46 18.77
CA LYS A 167 -23.28 -0.55 20.21
C LYS A 167 -24.45 0.32 20.67
N VAL A 168 -24.71 1.44 20.00
CA VAL A 168 -25.86 2.30 20.27
C VAL A 168 -27.11 1.71 19.65
N LEU A 169 -27.04 1.26 18.39
CA LEU A 169 -28.15 0.58 17.69
C LEU A 169 -28.65 -0.64 18.48
N ALA A 170 -27.74 -1.45 19.04
CA ALA A 170 -28.09 -2.61 19.86
C ALA A 170 -28.81 -2.29 21.18
N LYS A 171 -28.89 -1.01 21.57
CA LYS A 171 -29.61 -0.54 22.76
C LYS A 171 -30.96 0.09 22.43
N LEU A 172 -31.25 0.31 21.14
CA LEU A 172 -32.53 0.88 20.73
C LEU A 172 -33.65 -0.17 20.94
N PRO A 173 -34.85 0.24 21.34
CA PRO A 173 -36.01 -0.64 21.37
C PRO A 173 -36.29 -1.25 19.99
N ASP A 174 -36.71 -2.52 19.95
CA ASP A 174 -37.00 -3.25 18.70
C ASP A 174 -38.04 -2.55 17.82
N GLN A 175 -38.92 -1.74 18.41
CA GLN A 175 -39.95 -0.95 17.70
C GLN A 175 -39.35 0.11 16.75
N LEU A 176 -38.11 0.53 16.99
CA LEU A 176 -37.40 1.50 16.14
C LEU A 176 -36.57 0.82 15.05
N SER A 177 -36.55 -0.51 14.97
CA SER A 177 -35.76 -1.23 13.95
C SER A 177 -36.25 -1.00 12.52
N ASP A 178 -37.54 -0.74 12.35
CA ASP A 178 -38.18 -0.40 11.07
C ASP A 178 -38.16 1.11 10.77
N ASP A 179 -37.61 1.94 11.66
CA ASP A 179 -37.46 3.36 11.41
C ASP A 179 -36.42 3.59 10.28
N PRO A 180 -36.75 4.38 9.24
CA PRO A 180 -35.86 4.60 8.11
C PRO A 180 -34.47 5.13 8.49
N ASP A 181 -34.38 6.04 9.46
CA ASP A 181 -33.10 6.63 9.88
C ASP A 181 -32.26 5.60 10.65
N VAL A 182 -32.91 4.72 11.42
CA VAL A 182 -32.25 3.61 12.12
C VAL A 182 -31.74 2.56 11.15
N ALA A 183 -32.54 2.21 10.14
CA ALA A 183 -32.15 1.27 9.09
C ALA A 183 -30.96 1.79 8.26
N ASP A 184 -30.99 3.07 7.86
CA ASP A 184 -29.88 3.71 7.15
C ASP A 184 -28.61 3.75 7.99
N LEU A 185 -28.71 4.13 9.26
CA LEU A 185 -27.56 4.14 10.18
C LEU A 185 -27.01 2.73 10.42
N ALA A 186 -27.87 1.71 10.50
CA ALA A 186 -27.46 0.31 10.60
C ALA A 186 -26.72 -0.14 9.33
N ALA A 187 -27.19 0.24 8.15
CA ALA A 187 -26.50 -0.04 6.89
C ALA A 187 -25.13 0.66 6.81
N MET A 188 -25.02 1.91 7.26
CA MET A 188 -23.75 2.65 7.31
C MET A 188 -22.74 2.06 8.30
N ALA A 189 -23.22 1.43 9.38
CA ALA A 189 -22.41 0.81 10.43
C ALA A 189 -22.13 -0.67 10.19
N ALA A 190 -22.77 -1.27 9.18
CA ALA A 190 -22.52 -2.63 8.76
C ALA A 190 -21.09 -2.73 8.21
N GLU A 191 -20.28 -3.56 8.86
CA GLU A 191 -18.93 -3.88 8.41
C GLU A 191 -18.68 -5.37 8.50
N ARG A 192 -17.80 -5.85 7.64
CA ARG A 192 -17.26 -7.20 7.75
C ARG A 192 -15.98 -7.17 8.60
N PRO A 193 -15.71 -8.22 9.39
CA PRO A 193 -14.50 -8.33 10.18
C PRO A 193 -13.23 -8.26 9.33
N VAL A 194 -12.19 -7.58 9.83
CA VAL A 194 -10.87 -7.55 9.18
C VAL A 194 -9.75 -7.76 10.19
N SER A 195 -8.87 -8.71 9.91
CA SER A 195 -7.57 -8.80 10.56
C SER A 195 -6.51 -8.16 9.67
N LEU A 196 -5.92 -7.05 10.10
CA LEU A 196 -4.88 -6.33 9.37
C LEU A 196 -3.51 -6.64 9.98
N VAL A 197 -2.65 -7.29 9.20
CA VAL A 197 -1.25 -7.57 9.55
C VAL A 197 -0.36 -6.58 8.81
N GLN A 198 0.35 -5.73 9.54
CA GLN A 198 1.27 -4.76 8.96
C GLN A 198 2.71 -5.30 8.98
N LEU A 199 3.28 -5.46 7.79
CA LEU A 199 4.63 -5.91 7.53
C LEU A 199 5.46 -4.71 7.09
N VAL A 200 6.09 -4.03 8.04
CA VAL A 200 6.92 -2.85 7.77
C VAL A 200 8.37 -3.29 7.55
N HIS A 201 8.86 -3.13 6.33
CA HIS A 201 10.26 -3.34 6.00
C HIS A 201 11.14 -2.33 6.75
N ARG A 202 12.25 -2.81 7.29
CA ARG A 202 13.25 -1.98 7.95
C ARG A 202 14.53 -2.10 7.14
N ALA A 203 14.83 -1.01 6.42
CA ALA A 203 16.05 -0.89 5.66
C ALA A 203 17.26 -1.19 6.54
N ASN A 204 18.21 -1.95 6.01
CA ASN A 204 19.46 -2.21 6.70
C ASN A 204 20.28 -0.91 6.81
N ALA A 205 21.11 -0.80 7.86
CA ALA A 205 21.90 0.41 8.11
C ALA A 205 22.90 0.78 6.99
N TRP A 206 23.24 -0.18 6.13
CA TRP A 206 24.15 0.01 4.98
C TRP A 206 23.42 0.38 3.69
N GLU A 207 22.10 0.33 3.67
CA GLU A 207 21.32 0.78 2.54
C GLU A 207 21.33 2.33 2.52
N GLY A 208 22.10 2.91 1.58
CA GLY A 208 22.17 4.35 1.36
C GLY A 208 21.12 4.88 0.38
N GLY A 209 21.24 6.14 -0.06
CA GLY A 209 20.30 6.77 -1.00
C GLY A 209 20.15 6.13 -2.39
N ALA A 210 20.91 5.06 -2.71
CA ALA A 210 20.81 4.32 -3.97
C ALA A 210 19.85 3.10 -3.91
N ARG A 211 19.20 2.84 -2.76
CA ARG A 211 18.26 1.70 -2.55
C ARG A 211 17.33 1.41 -3.71
N GLY A 212 16.73 2.44 -4.30
CA GLY A 212 15.75 2.30 -5.38
C GLY A 212 16.31 1.68 -6.67
N TYR A 213 17.63 1.52 -6.78
CA TYR A 213 18.33 0.99 -7.94
C TYR A 213 19.34 -0.12 -7.60
N GLU A 214 19.35 -0.60 -6.36
CA GLU A 214 20.27 -1.65 -5.90
C GLU A 214 19.65 -3.03 -6.10
N PHE A 215 20.00 -3.67 -7.21
CA PHE A 215 19.49 -4.98 -7.62
C PHE A 215 20.61 -6.03 -7.70
N SER A 216 21.70 -5.90 -6.93
CA SER A 216 22.69 -6.97 -6.84
C SER A 216 22.06 -8.25 -6.30
N ALA A 217 22.57 -9.39 -6.75
CA ALA A 217 22.09 -10.70 -6.30
C ALA A 217 22.11 -10.83 -4.77
N ARG A 218 23.11 -10.22 -4.12
CA ARG A 218 23.22 -10.18 -2.66
C ARG A 218 22.05 -9.42 -2.03
N THR A 219 21.82 -8.17 -2.42
CA THR A 219 20.73 -7.35 -1.85
C THR A 219 19.37 -7.96 -2.12
N MET A 220 19.17 -8.52 -3.31
CA MET A 220 17.98 -9.30 -3.64
C MET A 220 17.78 -10.45 -2.63
N GLN A 221 18.79 -11.29 -2.42
CA GLN A 221 18.70 -12.43 -1.51
C GLN A 221 18.47 -12.03 -0.05
N GLU A 222 19.13 -10.97 0.41
CA GLU A 222 18.93 -10.40 1.75
C GLU A 222 17.49 -9.90 1.92
N ASN A 223 16.92 -9.20 0.92
CA ASN A 223 15.53 -8.75 0.94
C ASN A 223 14.52 -9.91 0.96
N TRP A 224 14.77 -10.97 0.18
CA TRP A 224 13.95 -12.18 0.22
C TRP A 224 13.97 -12.83 1.60
N GLN A 225 15.15 -13.00 2.19
CA GLN A 225 15.31 -13.59 3.52
C GLN A 225 14.62 -12.75 4.59
N ALA A 226 14.73 -11.41 4.51
CA ALA A 226 14.04 -10.50 5.42
C ALA A 226 12.51 -10.64 5.33
N GLY A 227 11.96 -10.75 4.12
CA GLY A 227 10.52 -10.99 3.91
C GLY A 227 10.06 -12.33 4.48
N VAL A 228 10.81 -13.41 4.23
CA VAL A 228 10.53 -14.74 4.78
C VAL A 228 10.58 -14.74 6.31
N ALA A 229 11.59 -14.11 6.90
CA ALA A 229 11.71 -14.00 8.35
C ALA A 229 10.56 -13.18 8.98
N ALA A 230 10.14 -12.09 8.33
CA ALA A 230 9.03 -11.27 8.80
C ALA A 230 7.71 -12.07 8.82
N ILE A 231 7.42 -12.81 7.75
CA ILE A 231 6.25 -13.70 7.70
C ILE A 231 6.37 -14.83 8.74
N GLY A 232 7.54 -15.46 8.85
CA GLY A 232 7.79 -16.49 9.86
C GLY A 232 7.47 -15.99 11.27
N HIS A 233 7.83 -14.74 11.60
CA HIS A 233 7.51 -14.13 12.88
C HIS A 233 6.01 -13.88 13.07
N VAL A 234 5.28 -13.42 12.04
CA VAL A 234 3.79 -13.32 12.11
C VAL A 234 3.19 -14.68 12.43
N MET A 235 3.63 -15.73 11.74
CA MET A 235 3.03 -17.07 11.88
C MET A 235 3.24 -17.68 13.26
N THR A 236 4.22 -17.22 14.06
CA THR A 236 4.39 -17.69 15.45
C THR A 236 3.21 -17.37 16.37
N GLY A 237 2.36 -16.39 16.03
CA GLY A 237 1.11 -16.12 16.76
C GLY A 237 -0.14 -16.33 15.90
N ALA A 238 -0.08 -17.22 14.91
CA ALA A 238 -1.18 -17.52 14.00
C ALA A 238 -2.48 -17.91 14.72
N GLU A 239 -2.40 -18.51 15.91
CA GLU A 239 -3.59 -18.82 16.73
C GLU A 239 -4.41 -17.58 17.06
N LEU A 240 -3.75 -16.45 17.36
CA LEU A 240 -4.43 -15.20 17.70
C LEU A 240 -5.05 -14.53 16.45
N LEU A 241 -4.43 -14.72 15.28
CA LEU A 241 -5.02 -14.32 14.00
C LEU A 241 -6.25 -15.17 13.66
N ALA A 242 -6.15 -16.49 13.86
CA ALA A 242 -7.23 -17.44 13.60
C ALA A 242 -8.46 -17.20 14.50
N HIS A 243 -8.26 -16.92 15.80
CA HIS A 243 -9.35 -16.60 16.71
C HIS A 243 -10.10 -15.32 16.30
N ASN A 244 -9.40 -14.26 15.89
CA ASN A 244 -10.07 -13.02 15.48
C ASN A 244 -10.91 -13.18 14.20
N ILE A 245 -10.47 -14.04 13.29
CA ILE A 245 -11.25 -14.39 12.09
C ILE A 245 -12.51 -15.17 12.48
N ALA A 246 -12.40 -16.10 13.44
CA ALA A 246 -13.52 -16.91 13.91
C ALA A 246 -14.55 -16.10 14.73
N ASP A 247 -14.09 -15.20 15.60
CA ASP A 247 -14.94 -14.40 16.49
C ASP A 247 -15.49 -13.13 15.82
N GLY A 248 -15.09 -12.85 14.58
CA GLY A 248 -15.51 -11.66 13.83
C GLY A 248 -14.95 -10.35 14.40
N THR A 249 -13.89 -10.40 15.21
CA THR A 249 -13.25 -9.24 15.80
C THR A 249 -12.23 -8.63 14.85
N THR A 250 -12.30 -7.30 14.68
CA THR A 250 -11.32 -6.56 13.89
C THR A 250 -10.09 -6.25 14.74
N ALA A 251 -8.91 -6.61 14.25
CA ALA A 251 -7.65 -6.39 14.95
C ALA A 251 -6.56 -5.90 14.00
N THR A 252 -5.76 -4.95 14.47
CA THR A 252 -4.55 -4.48 13.78
C THR A 252 -3.32 -4.99 14.53
N PHE A 253 -2.42 -5.60 13.79
CA PHE A 253 -1.17 -6.15 14.29
C PHE A 253 0.01 -5.38 13.68
N ASP A 254 0.76 -4.70 14.55
CA ASP A 254 2.01 -4.02 14.20
C ASP A 254 3.19 -4.86 14.72
N LEU A 255 4.03 -5.35 13.82
CA LEU A 255 5.29 -6.00 14.18
C LEU A 255 6.38 -4.94 14.42
N CYS A 256 6.19 -4.10 15.43
CA CYS A 256 7.26 -3.26 15.94
C CYS A 256 8.16 -4.09 16.86
N ALA A 257 9.36 -4.44 16.36
CA ALA A 257 10.43 -5.24 16.97
C ALA A 257 10.35 -5.55 18.48
N SER A 258 10.62 -6.82 18.77
CA SER A 258 10.99 -7.50 20.03
C SER A 258 9.90 -8.23 20.80
N HIS A 259 8.62 -8.08 20.47
CA HIS A 259 7.56 -8.87 21.11
C HIS A 259 6.56 -9.24 20.04
N GLY A 260 6.22 -10.54 19.92
CA GLY A 260 5.29 -11.08 18.91
C GLY A 260 3.93 -10.39 18.89
N LEU A 261 3.03 -10.87 18.02
CA LEU A 261 1.68 -10.32 17.77
C LEU A 261 1.02 -9.74 19.03
N LYS A 262 1.07 -8.40 19.16
CA LYS A 262 0.35 -7.65 20.20
C LYS A 262 -0.82 -6.92 19.54
N PRO A 263 -2.00 -6.89 20.17
CA PRO A 263 -3.08 -6.00 19.72
C PRO A 263 -2.56 -4.56 19.71
N GLY A 264 -2.65 -3.88 18.56
CA GLY A 264 -2.19 -2.50 18.44
C GLY A 264 -2.89 -1.58 19.45
N ARG A 265 -2.18 -1.11 20.47
CA ARG A 265 -2.63 0.02 21.29
C ARG A 265 -2.38 1.30 20.51
N SER A 266 -3.42 2.11 20.33
CA SER A 266 -3.33 3.51 19.89
C SER A 266 -2.21 4.21 20.67
N ARG A 267 -1.07 4.49 20.04
CA ARG A 267 -0.05 5.36 20.65
C ARG A 267 -0.69 6.74 20.80
N LYS A 268 -0.98 7.15 22.04
CA LYS A 268 -1.37 8.52 22.34
C LYS A 268 -0.26 9.43 21.82
N SER A 269 -0.62 10.42 21.02
CA SER A 269 0.24 11.54 20.65
C SER A 269 0.87 12.11 21.92
N ARG A 270 2.20 12.03 22.02
CA ARG A 270 2.95 12.67 23.10
C ARG A 270 2.80 14.19 22.91
N PRO A 271 2.43 14.97 23.93
CA PRO A 271 2.43 16.42 23.80
C PRO A 271 3.84 16.90 23.47
N MET A 272 3.93 17.88 22.57
CA MET A 272 5.16 18.56 22.20
C MET A 272 5.65 19.30 23.44
N GLU A 273 6.76 18.85 24.04
CA GLU A 273 7.44 19.61 25.09
C GLU A 273 7.94 20.92 24.48
N THR A 274 7.38 22.03 24.95
CA THR A 274 7.90 23.37 24.71
C THR A 274 9.23 23.49 25.44
N ASN A 275 10.33 23.47 24.69
CA ASN A 275 11.63 23.88 25.22
C ASN A 275 11.60 25.41 25.39
N ASP A 276 11.45 25.86 26.63
CA ASP A 276 11.93 27.17 27.05
C ASP A 276 13.46 27.20 26.90
N VAL A 277 13.96 28.21 26.20
CA VAL A 277 15.39 28.52 26.12
C VAL A 277 15.62 29.79 26.96
N PRO A 278 16.63 29.84 27.85
CA PRO A 278 17.00 31.04 28.59
C PRO A 278 17.63 32.12 27.70
#